data_AF-A6UMT6-F1
#
_entry.id   AF-A6UMT6-F1
#
_cell.length_a   1.000
_cell.length_b   1.000
_cell.length_c   1.000
_cell.angle_alpha   90.00
_cell.angle_beta   90.00
_cell.angle_gamma   90.00
#
_symmetry.space_group_name_H-M   'P 1'
#
loop_
_entity.id
_entity.type
_entity.pdbx_description
1 polymer ?
#
loop_
_entity_poly.entity_id
_entity_poly.type
_entity_poly.pdbx_seq_one_letter_code
_entity_poly.pdbx_strand_id
1 'polypeptide(L)'
;MDDGKFKALLEPARKDRTLHVRVTGDEHASIEKAAEDADMTVSSFFRSLLLEGAGVRPMLTGDDRLVMAALLEDMRMIGINLNQVARALNSGRGVHPSELDINLENVQRVQAAVMSELRALTRRAGYQRRGEK
;
A
#
# COMPACT_ATOMS: atom_id res chain seq x y z
N MET A 1 -20.10 6.62 18.19
CA MET A 1 -18.66 6.57 17.88
C MET A 1 -18.48 7.35 16.58
N ASP A 2 -17.48 8.21 16.54
CA ASP A 2 -17.28 9.23 15.50
C ASP A 2 -16.72 8.59 14.22
N ASP A 3 -17.61 8.20 13.31
CA ASP A 3 -17.29 7.70 11.96
C ASP A 3 -16.62 8.78 11.07
N GLY A 4 -16.49 10.02 11.57
CA GLY A 4 -15.92 11.16 10.84
C GLY A 4 -14.40 11.18 10.78
N LYS A 5 -13.69 10.50 11.69
CA LYS A 5 -12.21 10.62 11.78
C LYS A 5 -11.43 9.85 10.72
N PHE A 6 -12.04 8.83 10.09
CA PHE A 6 -11.37 8.05 9.03
C PHE A 6 -11.63 8.59 7.62
N LYS A 7 -12.63 9.45 7.43
CA LYS A 7 -13.01 9.98 6.10
C LYS A 7 -12.13 11.16 5.65
N ALA A 8 -11.46 11.84 6.59
CA ALA A 8 -10.71 13.07 6.33
C ALA A 8 -9.34 12.88 5.64
N LEU A 9 -8.87 11.66 5.43
CA LEU A 9 -7.56 11.37 4.81
C LEU A 9 -7.62 11.07 3.30
N LEU A 10 -8.81 11.14 2.67
CA LEU A 10 -9.04 10.54 1.35
C LEU A 10 -9.22 11.52 0.18
N GLU A 11 -9.22 12.83 0.40
CA GLU A 11 -9.18 13.78 -0.72
C GLU A 11 -7.71 14.00 -1.13
N PRO A 12 -7.27 13.48 -2.29
CA PRO A 12 -5.90 13.70 -2.74
C PRO A 12 -5.68 15.19 -2.98
N ALA A 13 -4.70 15.76 -2.27
CA ALA A 13 -4.30 17.16 -2.46
C ALA A 13 -4.04 17.44 -3.95
N ARG A 14 -4.57 18.55 -4.45
CA ARG A 14 -4.41 18.97 -5.85
C ARG A 14 -2.93 19.15 -6.16
N LYS A 15 -2.46 18.52 -7.24
CA LYS A 15 -1.10 18.71 -7.78
C LYS A 15 -1.07 20.03 -8.58
N ASP A 16 -0.64 21.11 -7.95
CA ASP A 16 -0.65 22.47 -8.51
C ASP A 16 0.72 22.99 -8.97
N ARG A 17 1.80 22.24 -8.73
CA ARG A 17 3.18 22.57 -9.13
C ARG A 17 3.73 21.59 -10.16
N THR A 18 4.53 22.12 -11.08
CA THR A 18 5.17 21.37 -12.17
C THR A 18 6.69 21.48 -12.08
N LEU A 19 7.39 20.40 -12.42
CA LEU A 19 8.83 20.39 -12.63
C LEU A 19 9.11 20.23 -14.13
N HIS A 20 10.00 21.05 -14.66
CA HIS A 20 10.40 21.00 -16.07
C HIS A 20 11.80 20.40 -16.18
N VAL A 21 11.94 19.33 -16.97
CA VAL A 21 13.22 18.69 -17.29
C VAL A 21 13.33 18.59 -18.81
N ARG A 22 14.52 18.89 -19.33
CA ARG A 22 14.85 18.69 -20.75
C ARG A 22 15.51 17.33 -20.91
N VAL A 23 15.09 16.60 -21.92
CA VAL A 23 15.66 15.32 -22.34
C VAL A 23 15.82 15.30 -23.85
N THR A 24 16.76 14.50 -24.32
CA THR A 24 16.89 14.09 -25.71
C THR A 24 15.80 13.09 -26.08
N GLY A 25 15.65 12.80 -27.38
CA GLY A 25 14.70 11.79 -27.87
C GLY A 25 15.00 10.40 -27.32
N ASP A 26 16.27 10.01 -27.30
CA ASP A 26 16.71 8.69 -26.82
C ASP A 26 16.49 8.51 -25.31
N GLU A 27 16.74 9.58 -24.52
CA GLU A 27 16.42 9.61 -23.10
C GLU A 27 14.91 9.47 -22.86
N HIS A 28 14.09 10.18 -23.65
CA HIS A 28 12.63 10.08 -23.54
C HIS A 28 12.13 8.66 -23.84
N ALA A 29 12.63 8.03 -24.91
CA ALA A 29 12.26 6.65 -25.27
C ALA A 29 12.67 5.65 -24.18
N SER A 30 13.84 5.86 -23.56
CA SER A 30 14.31 5.03 -22.46
C SER A 30 13.42 5.16 -21.21
N ILE A 31 12.98 6.38 -20.89
CA ILE A 31 12.06 6.65 -19.78
C ILE A 31 10.68 6.03 -20.06
N GLU A 32 10.18 6.12 -21.29
CA GLU A 32 8.90 5.56 -21.69
C GLU A 32 8.88 4.04 -21.52
N LYS A 33 9.92 3.36 -21.99
CA LYS A 33 10.08 1.93 -21.79
C LYS A 33 10.14 1.55 -20.30
N ALA A 34 10.92 2.27 -19.50
CA ALA A 34 11.03 2.00 -18.07
C ALA A 34 9.70 2.23 -17.32
N ALA A 35 8.89 3.19 -17.78
CA ALA A 35 7.56 3.43 -17.24
C ALA A 35 6.58 2.29 -17.60
N GLU A 36 6.64 1.79 -18.84
CA GLU A 36 5.87 0.63 -19.31
C GLU A 36 6.23 -0.64 -18.52
N ASP A 37 7.52 -0.93 -18.37
CA ASP A 37 8.03 -2.07 -17.58
C ASP A 37 7.57 -2.01 -16.11
N ALA A 38 7.30 -0.81 -15.58
CA ALA A 38 6.79 -0.58 -14.22
C ALA A 38 5.25 -0.51 -14.13
N ASP A 39 4.54 -0.69 -15.25
CA ASP A 39 3.09 -0.53 -15.39
C ASP A 39 2.62 0.88 -14.95
N MET A 40 3.28 1.91 -15.46
CA MET A 40 3.05 3.31 -15.08
C MET A 40 3.03 4.22 -16.30
N THR A 41 2.29 5.33 -16.20
CA THR A 41 2.49 6.45 -17.13
C THR A 41 3.83 7.11 -16.87
N VAL A 42 4.45 7.71 -17.91
CA VAL A 42 5.73 8.44 -17.80
C VAL A 42 5.72 9.45 -16.64
N SER A 43 4.66 10.27 -16.54
CA SER A 43 4.53 11.25 -15.46
C SER A 43 4.42 10.62 -14.06
N SER A 44 3.79 9.45 -13.93
CA SER A 44 3.66 8.73 -12.66
C SER A 44 5.00 8.10 -12.26
N PHE A 45 5.70 7.50 -13.23
CA PHE A 45 7.02 6.91 -13.06
C PHE A 45 8.03 7.97 -12.61
N PHE A 46 8.15 9.06 -13.38
CA PHE A 46 9.07 10.17 -13.08
C PHE A 46 8.80 10.78 -11.70
N ARG A 47 7.52 11.02 -11.36
CA ARG A 47 7.14 11.51 -10.03
C ARG A 47 7.51 10.54 -8.91
N SER A 48 7.37 9.24 -9.15
CA SER A 48 7.66 8.22 -8.13
C SER A 48 9.17 8.14 -7.85
N LEU A 49 10.00 8.19 -8.89
CA LEU A 49 11.45 8.30 -8.75
C LEU A 49 11.86 9.56 -7.97
N LEU A 50 11.30 10.73 -8.33
CA LEU A 50 11.63 11.98 -7.64
C LEU A 50 11.25 11.96 -6.16
N LEU A 51 10.07 11.42 -5.83
CA LEU A 51 9.62 11.34 -4.44
C LEU A 51 10.36 10.27 -3.63
N GLU A 52 10.80 9.19 -4.27
CA GLU A 52 11.67 8.21 -3.64
C GLU A 52 13.07 8.77 -3.38
N GLY A 53 13.68 9.42 -4.39
CA GLY A 53 14.97 10.09 -4.25
C GLY A 53 14.94 11.21 -3.20
N ALA A 54 13.81 11.91 -3.05
CA ALA A 54 13.59 12.89 -1.99
C ALA A 54 13.27 12.26 -0.61
N GLY A 55 13.18 10.93 -0.50
CA GLY A 55 12.85 10.23 0.74
C GLY A 55 11.41 10.43 1.23
N VAL A 56 10.50 10.92 0.37
CA VAL A 56 9.11 11.23 0.72
C VAL A 56 8.24 9.97 0.74
N ARG A 57 8.41 9.08 -0.25
CA ARG A 57 7.68 7.79 -0.32
C ARG A 57 8.42 6.79 -1.22
N PRO A 58 8.30 5.49 -0.97
CA PRO A 58 8.87 4.47 -1.85
C PRO A 58 8.15 4.46 -3.21
N MET A 59 8.88 4.11 -4.27
CA MET A 59 8.29 3.69 -5.53
C MET A 59 7.74 2.27 -5.38
N LEU A 60 6.53 2.05 -5.89
CA LEU A 60 5.88 0.74 -5.89
C LEU A 60 5.71 0.29 -7.33
N THR A 61 6.13 -0.93 -7.64
CA THR A 61 5.90 -1.58 -8.94
C THR A 61 4.44 -1.99 -9.11
N GLY A 62 4.06 -2.47 -10.30
CA GLY A 62 2.74 -3.08 -10.54
C GLY A 62 2.44 -4.22 -9.56
N ASP A 63 3.39 -5.15 -9.42
CA ASP A 63 3.28 -6.30 -8.51
C ASP A 63 3.14 -5.86 -7.05
N ASP A 64 3.92 -4.86 -6.60
CA ASP A 64 3.78 -4.33 -5.25
C ASP A 64 2.37 -3.78 -5.01
N ARG A 65 1.80 -3.07 -5.99
CA ARG A 65 0.44 -2.54 -5.89
C ARG A 65 -0.60 -3.66 -5.82
N LEU A 66 -0.44 -4.73 -6.60
CA LEU A 66 -1.32 -5.90 -6.57
C LEU A 66 -1.28 -6.62 -5.22
N VAL A 67 -0.08 -6.87 -4.69
CA VAL A 67 0.10 -7.49 -3.36
C VAL A 67 -0.54 -6.62 -2.28
N MET A 68 -0.31 -5.31 -2.31
CA MET A 68 -0.91 -4.38 -1.33
C MET A 68 -2.44 -4.34 -1.44
N ALA A 69 -3.00 -4.43 -2.64
CA ALA A 69 -4.45 -4.49 -2.85
C ALA A 69 -5.06 -5.79 -2.28
N ALA A 70 -4.41 -6.93 -2.49
CA ALA A 70 -4.83 -8.21 -1.92
C ALA A 70 -4.81 -8.16 -0.38
N LEU A 71 -3.72 -7.66 0.21
CA LEU A 71 -3.61 -7.51 1.67
C LEU A 71 -4.69 -6.58 2.24
N LEU A 72 -5.03 -5.49 1.54
CA LEU A 72 -6.09 -4.57 1.97
C LEU A 72 -7.45 -5.26 2.01
N GLU A 73 -7.76 -6.09 1.00
CA GLU A 73 -9.01 -6.83 0.95
C GLU A 73 -9.10 -7.88 2.07
N ASP A 74 -8.02 -8.61 2.33
CA ASP A 74 -7.91 -9.56 3.44
C ASP A 74 -8.16 -8.87 4.79
N MET A 75 -7.54 -7.69 5.00
CA MET A 75 -7.75 -6.88 6.20
C MET A 75 -9.21 -6.39 6.32
N ARG A 76 -9.85 -6.03 5.21
CA ARG A 76 -11.27 -5.61 5.19
C ARG A 76 -12.18 -6.76 5.64
N MET A 77 -11.92 -7.97 5.14
CA MET A 77 -12.69 -9.17 5.50
C MET A 77 -12.54 -9.53 6.99
N ILE A 78 -11.32 -9.42 7.53
CA ILE A 78 -11.08 -9.55 8.98
C ILE A 78 -11.91 -8.54 9.78
N GLY A 79 -11.90 -7.27 9.37
CA GLY A 79 -12.68 -6.22 10.03
C GLY A 79 -14.19 -6.52 10.03
N ILE A 80 -14.71 -7.05 8.93
CA ILE A 80 -16.11 -7.49 8.82
C ILE A 80 -16.40 -8.60 9.84
N ASN A 81 -15.58 -9.65 9.89
CA ASN A 81 -15.82 -10.77 10.78
C ASN A 81 -15.73 -10.36 12.26
N LEU A 82 -14.73 -9.54 12.62
CA LEU A 82 -14.59 -9.04 13.98
C LEU A 82 -15.79 -8.19 14.41
N ASN A 83 -16.33 -7.36 13.50
CA ASN A 83 -17.54 -6.58 13.76
C ASN A 83 -18.79 -7.48 13.93
N GLN A 84 -18.87 -8.61 13.21
CA GLN A 84 -19.95 -9.58 13.42
C GLN A 84 -19.87 -10.23 14.80
N VAL A 85 -18.68 -10.67 15.23
CA VAL A 85 -18.44 -11.21 16.58
C VAL A 85 -18.82 -10.19 17.65
N ALA A 86 -18.37 -8.94 17.51
CA ALA A 86 -18.69 -7.87 18.44
C ALA A 86 -20.21 -7.63 18.52
N ARG A 87 -20.92 -7.62 17.39
CA ARG A 87 -22.39 -7.48 17.36
C ARG A 87 -23.10 -8.65 18.03
N ALA A 88 -22.64 -9.88 17.82
CA ALA A 88 -23.21 -11.07 18.47
C ALA A 88 -23.10 -10.95 19.99
N LEU A 89 -21.90 -10.67 20.51
CA LEU A 89 -21.64 -10.48 21.93
C LEU A 89 -22.47 -9.32 22.51
N ASN A 90 -22.50 -8.16 21.84
CA ASN A 90 -23.27 -7.00 22.28
C ASN A 90 -24.79 -7.25 22.28
N SER A 91 -25.28 -8.19 21.46
CA SER A 91 -26.69 -8.60 21.44
C SER A 91 -27.03 -9.66 22.49
N GLY A 92 -26.09 -10.03 23.37
CA GLY A 92 -26.28 -11.08 24.38
C GLY A 92 -26.31 -12.49 23.78
N ARG A 93 -25.98 -12.65 22.48
CA ARG A 93 -25.85 -13.96 21.85
C ARG A 93 -24.50 -14.57 22.24
N GLY A 94 -24.53 -15.83 22.66
CA GLY A 94 -23.31 -16.60 22.86
C GLY A 94 -22.59 -16.81 21.53
N VAL A 95 -21.29 -16.54 21.50
CA VAL A 95 -20.41 -16.86 20.36
C VAL A 95 -19.69 -18.15 20.70
N HIS A 96 -19.66 -19.10 19.76
CA HIS A 96 -18.96 -20.36 20.00
C HIS A 96 -17.44 -20.13 20.03
N PRO A 97 -16.68 -20.71 20.98
CA PRO A 97 -15.24 -20.51 21.10
C PRO A 97 -14.46 -20.75 19.79
N SER A 98 -14.88 -21.75 18.99
CA SER A 98 -14.24 -22.02 17.70
C SER A 98 -14.36 -20.88 16.68
N GLU A 99 -15.44 -20.08 16.71
CA GLU A 99 -15.58 -18.91 15.84
C GLU A 99 -14.60 -17.80 16.24
N LEU A 100 -14.30 -17.67 17.53
CA LEU A 100 -13.28 -16.75 18.03
C LEU A 100 -11.89 -17.20 17.60
N ASP A 101 -11.59 -18.50 17.74
CA ASP A 101 -10.28 -19.07 17.38
C ASP A 101 -9.99 -18.93 15.87
N ILE A 102 -10.98 -19.21 15.01
CA ILE A 102 -10.84 -19.06 13.55
C ILE A 102 -10.55 -17.59 13.19
N ASN A 103 -11.26 -16.65 13.81
CA ASN A 103 -11.03 -15.23 13.55
C ASN A 103 -9.67 -14.77 14.05
N LEU A 104 -9.22 -15.26 15.20
CA LEU A 104 -7.90 -14.95 15.74
C LEU A 104 -6.79 -15.48 14.83
N GLU A 105 -6.91 -16.71 14.31
CA GLU A 105 -5.94 -17.28 13.38
C GLU A 105 -5.86 -16.46 12.08
N ASN A 106 -7.00 -16.07 11.52
CA ASN A 106 -7.06 -15.25 10.31
C ASN A 106 -6.38 -13.88 10.51
N VAL A 107 -6.65 -13.22 11.65
CA VAL A 107 -6.00 -11.96 12.03
C VAL A 107 -4.48 -12.13 12.08
N GLN A 108 -3.99 -13.17 12.77
CA GLN A 108 -2.55 -13.42 12.91
C GLN A 108 -1.88 -13.71 11.56
N ARG A 109 -2.55 -14.47 10.68
CA ARG A 109 -2.03 -14.81 9.35
C ARG A 109 -1.87 -13.57 8.47
N VAL A 110 -2.91 -12.74 8.38
CA VAL A 110 -2.85 -11.51 7.58
C VAL A 110 -1.88 -10.50 8.19
N GLN A 111 -1.82 -10.38 9.53
CA GLN A 111 -0.82 -9.56 10.21
C GLN A 111 0.60 -10.00 9.81
N ALA A 112 0.90 -11.30 9.82
CA ALA A 112 2.20 -11.82 9.43
C ALA A 112 2.53 -11.52 7.96
N ALA A 113 1.56 -11.70 7.06
CA ALA A 113 1.71 -11.39 5.63
C ALA A 113 2.00 -9.90 5.40
N VAL A 114 1.21 -9.00 5.98
CA VAL A 114 1.42 -7.55 5.90
C VAL A 114 2.81 -7.16 6.41
N MET A 115 3.22 -7.71 7.56
CA MET A 115 4.54 -7.40 8.13
C MET A 115 5.69 -7.91 7.25
N SER A 116 5.53 -9.06 6.58
CA SER A 116 6.51 -9.58 5.63
C SER A 116 6.67 -8.66 4.43
N GLU A 117 5.56 -8.24 3.82
CA GLU A 117 5.56 -7.39 2.62
C GLU A 117 6.10 -5.98 2.92
N LEU A 118 5.72 -5.39 4.06
CA LEU A 118 6.28 -4.11 4.50
C LEU A 118 7.80 -4.18 4.73
N ARG A 119 8.31 -5.29 5.26
CA ARG A 119 9.76 -5.52 5.40
C ARG A 119 10.45 -5.70 4.04
N ALA A 120 9.82 -6.37 3.09
CA ALA A 120 10.34 -6.52 1.73
C ALA A 120 10.44 -5.17 1.00
N LEU A 121 9.39 -4.35 1.09
CA LEU A 121 9.38 -2.98 0.57
C LEU A 121 10.45 -2.10 1.21
N THR A 122 10.54 -2.09 2.54
CA THR A 122 11.51 -1.27 3.27
C THR A 122 12.95 -1.66 2.95
N ARG A 123 13.21 -2.97 2.77
CA ARG A 123 14.54 -3.44 2.33
C ARG A 123 14.88 -2.92 0.94
N ARG A 124 13.97 -3.04 -0.04
CA ARG A 124 14.19 -2.52 -1.41
C ARG A 124 14.49 -1.02 -1.42
N ALA A 125 13.67 -0.22 -0.73
CA ALA A 125 13.89 1.22 -0.57
C ALA A 125 15.16 1.58 0.24
N GLY A 126 15.64 0.67 1.10
CA GLY A 126 16.86 0.83 1.89
C GLY A 126 18.15 0.37 1.19
N TYR A 127 18.06 -0.55 0.23
CA TYR A 127 19.20 -0.98 -0.59
C TYR A 127 19.55 0.07 -1.65
N GLN A 128 18.54 0.73 -2.26
CA GLN A 128 18.74 1.86 -3.17
C GLN A 128 19.55 3.00 -2.53
N ARG A 129 19.31 3.30 -1.24
CA ARG A 129 20.03 4.36 -0.49
C ARG A 129 21.43 3.98 0.00
N ARG A 130 21.80 2.70 0.02
CA ARG A 130 23.11 2.22 0.50
C ARG A 130 24.11 1.93 -0.62
N GLY A 131 23.68 2.08 -1.88
CA GLY A 131 24.55 2.03 -3.06
C GLY A 131 25.37 3.30 -3.30
N GLU A 132 25.19 4.36 -2.52
CA GLU A 132 26.08 5.53 -2.52
C GLU A 132 27.32 5.25 -1.65
N LYS A 133 28.35 4.70 -2.28
CA LYS A 133 29.76 4.94 -1.92
C LYS A 133 30.62 4.96 -3.17
#